data_AF-K8Y873-F1
#
_entry.id   AF-K8Y873-F1
#
_cell.length_a   1.000
_cell.length_b   1.000
_cell.length_c   1.000
_cell.angle_alpha   90.00
_cell.angle_beta   90.00
_cell.angle_gamma   90.00
#
_symmetry.space_group_name_H-M   'P 1'
#
loop_
_entity.id
_entity.type
_entity.pdbx_description
1 polymer ?
#
loop_
_entity_poly.entity_id
_entity_poly.type
_entity_poly.pdbx_seq_one_letter_code
_entity_poly.pdbx_strand_id
1 'polypeptide(L)'
;MTHDRVLKLIEVVEDGSIEEQEMLVQILDKLNGKFEDCDANLVRKFSTLSHLFGGMDLSESSWRFFPNEVSSGKFPLEKLPEHVRELAKELYYK
;
A
#
# COMPACT_ATOMS: atom_id res chain seq x y z
N MET A 1 15.73 5.27 -7.35
CA MET A 1 14.98 4.09 -7.84
C MET A 1 14.23 4.49 -9.10
N THR A 2 14.17 3.64 -10.12
CA THR A 2 13.40 3.90 -11.36
C THR A 2 11.99 3.33 -11.21
N HIS A 3 11.03 3.88 -11.96
CA HIS A 3 9.66 3.39 -12.07
C HIS A 3 9.61 1.86 -12.28
N ASP A 4 10.26 1.37 -13.33
CA ASP A 4 10.22 -0.06 -13.70
C ASP A 4 10.77 -0.99 -12.61
N ARG A 5 11.73 -0.51 -11.82
CA ARG A 5 12.27 -1.28 -10.69
C ARG A 5 11.26 -1.37 -9.56
N VAL A 6 10.54 -0.29 -9.27
CA VAL A 6 9.49 -0.27 -8.24
C VAL A 6 8.35 -1.19 -8.67
N LEU A 7 7.91 -1.09 -9.92
CA LEU A 7 6.83 -1.92 -10.45
C LEU A 7 7.16 -3.41 -10.35
N LYS A 8 8.37 -3.82 -10.76
CA LYS A 8 8.84 -5.20 -10.59
C LYS A 8 8.86 -5.67 -9.14
N LEU A 9 9.24 -4.80 -8.19
CA LEU A 9 9.21 -5.16 -6.78
C LEU A 9 7.77 -5.39 -6.27
N ILE A 10 6.80 -4.59 -6.73
CA ILE A 10 5.39 -4.78 -6.41
C ILE A 10 4.85 -6.09 -7.01
N GLU A 11 5.27 -6.44 -8.22
CA GLU A 11 4.84 -7.68 -8.89
C GLU A 11 5.21 -8.94 -8.09
N VAL A 12 6.40 -8.98 -7.49
CA VAL A 12 6.92 -10.16 -6.78
C VAL A 12 6.81 -10.07 -5.26
N VAL A 13 6.17 -9.02 -4.73
CA VAL A 13 6.14 -8.73 -3.28
C VAL A 13 5.56 -9.88 -2.46
N GLU A 14 4.58 -10.60 -3.01
CA GLU A 14 3.86 -11.67 -2.31
C GLU A 14 4.75 -12.90 -2.06
N ASP A 15 5.80 -13.08 -2.86
CA ASP A 15 6.76 -14.17 -2.73
C ASP A 15 7.93 -13.80 -1.79
N GLY A 16 8.03 -12.54 -1.37
CA GLY A 16 9.08 -12.03 -0.49
C GLY A 16 8.84 -12.30 0.99
N SER A 17 9.90 -12.20 1.80
CA SER A 17 9.79 -12.25 3.26
C SER A 17 9.00 -11.06 3.80
N ILE A 18 8.50 -11.15 5.04
CA ILE A 18 7.77 -10.04 5.69
C ILE A 18 8.63 -8.76 5.66
N GLU A 19 9.93 -8.86 5.96
CA GLU A 19 10.85 -7.72 5.90
C GLU A 19 10.95 -7.11 4.50
N GLU A 20 10.95 -7.91 3.45
CA GLU A 20 10.98 -7.43 2.06
C GLU A 20 9.67 -6.71 1.69
N GLN A 21 8.53 -7.23 2.16
CA GLN A 21 7.22 -6.62 1.97
C GLN A 21 7.11 -5.28 2.69
N GLU A 22 7.55 -5.22 3.95
CA GLU A 22 7.61 -3.97 4.72
C GLU A 22 8.57 -2.96 4.07
N MET A 23 9.71 -3.42 3.58
CA MET A 23 10.68 -2.58 2.87
C MET A 23 10.07 -1.95 1.62
N LEU A 24 9.25 -2.69 0.85
CA LEU A 24 8.56 -2.12 -0.32
C LEU A 24 7.63 -0.97 0.07
N VAL A 25 6.85 -1.14 1.15
CA VAL A 25 5.95 -0.08 1.66
C VAL A 25 6.75 1.17 2.02
N GLN A 26 7.86 1.00 2.74
CA GLN A 26 8.74 2.12 3.11
C GLN A 26 9.38 2.78 1.88
N ILE A 27 9.73 2.02 0.85
CA ILE A 27 10.25 2.54 -0.41
C ILE A 27 9.21 3.43 -1.08
N LEU A 28 7.96 2.95 -1.21
CA LEU A 28 6.87 3.68 -1.85
C LEU A 28 6.49 4.93 -1.06
N ASP A 29 6.53 4.85 0.26
CA ASP A 29 6.33 5.99 1.15
C ASP A 29 7.38 7.09 0.93
N LYS A 30 8.67 6.70 0.89
CA LYS A 30 9.79 7.64 0.60
C LYS A 30 9.71 8.25 -0.80
N LEU A 31 9.11 7.54 -1.76
CA LEU A 31 8.87 8.08 -3.10
C LEU A 31 7.71 9.08 -3.13
N ASN A 32 6.89 9.14 -2.07
CA ASN A 32 5.84 10.14 -1.84
C ASN A 32 4.94 10.38 -3.06
N GLY A 33 4.39 9.30 -3.63
CA GLY A 33 3.47 9.39 -4.76
C GLY A 33 4.11 9.78 -6.10
N LYS A 34 5.45 9.74 -6.22
CA LYS A 34 6.16 10.01 -7.48
C LYS A 34 5.69 9.13 -8.65
N PHE A 35 5.20 7.92 -8.36
CA PHE A 35 4.68 6.96 -9.34
C PHE A 35 3.27 6.52 -8.88
N GLU A 36 2.24 7.22 -9.38
CA GLU A 36 0.85 6.99 -8.96
C GLU A 36 0.34 5.59 -9.30
N ASP A 37 0.78 5.04 -10.43
CA ASP A 37 0.46 3.69 -10.87
C ASP A 37 1.03 2.62 -9.91
N CYS A 38 2.20 2.87 -9.31
CA CYS A 38 2.78 2.01 -8.30
C CYS A 38 1.93 1.99 -7.02
N ASP A 39 1.35 3.11 -6.63
CA ASP A 39 0.41 3.15 -5.50
C ASP A 39 -0.88 2.37 -5.81
N ALA A 40 -1.40 2.49 -7.03
CA ALA A 40 -2.57 1.72 -7.46
C ALA A 40 -2.27 0.21 -7.44
N ASN A 41 -1.08 -0.20 -7.89
CA ASN A 41 -0.66 -1.59 -7.82
C ASN A 41 -0.45 -2.08 -6.38
N LEU A 42 0.08 -1.23 -5.49
CA LEU A 42 0.17 -1.53 -4.07
C LEU A 42 -1.23 -1.75 -3.46
N VAL A 43 -2.20 -0.89 -3.75
CA VAL A 43 -3.58 -1.03 -3.25
C VAL A 43 -4.21 -2.36 -3.66
N ARG A 44 -3.96 -2.83 -4.88
CA ARG A 44 -4.42 -4.16 -5.33
C ARG A 44 -3.84 -5.32 -4.51
N LYS A 45 -2.69 -5.11 -3.85
CA LYS A 45 -2.00 -6.10 -3.03
C LYS A 45 -2.34 -6.01 -1.54
N PHE A 46 -3.07 -4.99 -1.10
CA PHE A 46 -3.36 -4.76 0.32
C PHE A 46 -4.07 -5.91 1.04
N SER A 47 -4.96 -6.64 0.37
CA SER A 47 -5.57 -7.83 0.98
C SER A 47 -4.53 -8.94 1.27
N THR A 48 -3.49 -9.07 0.45
CA THR A 48 -2.40 -10.04 0.69
C THR A 48 -1.46 -9.52 1.78
N LEU A 49 -1.21 -8.21 1.78
CA LEU A 49 -0.32 -7.52 2.71
C LEU A 49 -1.00 -7.14 4.03
N SER A 50 -2.23 -7.60 4.30
CA SER A 50 -3.02 -7.20 5.48
C SER A 50 -2.41 -7.64 6.81
N HIS A 51 -1.41 -8.51 6.78
CA HIS A 51 -0.69 -9.00 7.95
C HIS A 51 0.44 -8.05 8.39
N LEU A 52 0.83 -7.08 7.55
CA LEU A 52 1.91 -6.16 7.86
C LEU A 52 1.49 -5.14 8.92
N PHE A 53 2.47 -4.72 9.72
CA PHE A 53 2.39 -3.63 10.70
C PHE A 53 1.30 -3.74 11.79
N GLY A 54 0.69 -4.91 11.96
CA GLY A 54 -0.31 -5.15 12.99
C GLY A 54 0.23 -4.86 14.40
N GLY A 55 -0.48 -4.02 15.17
CA GLY A 55 -0.13 -3.72 16.56
C GLY A 55 0.97 -2.66 16.75
N MET A 56 1.44 -2.02 15.68
CA MET A 56 2.35 -0.87 15.75
C MET A 56 1.57 0.44 15.90
N ASP A 57 2.16 1.43 16.60
CA ASP A 57 1.66 2.79 16.57
C ASP A 57 2.12 3.46 15.27
N LEU A 58 1.17 3.60 14.33
CA LEU A 58 1.36 4.18 13.01
C LEU A 58 0.67 5.55 12.87
N SER A 59 0.31 6.20 13.98
CA SER A 59 -0.51 7.42 13.98
C SER A 59 0.05 8.57 13.12
N GLU A 60 1.37 8.63 12.93
CA GLU A 60 2.06 9.60 12.06
C GLU A 60 2.42 9.05 10.67
N SER A 61 2.14 7.78 10.39
CA SER A 61 2.48 7.11 9.14
C SER A 61 1.48 7.42 8.01
N SER A 62 1.93 7.27 6.77
CA SER A 62 1.04 7.41 5.62
C SER A 62 0.07 6.23 5.49
N TRP A 63 -0.97 6.40 4.66
CA TRP A 63 -1.96 5.38 4.35
C TRP A 63 -1.35 4.04 3.86
N ARG A 64 -0.11 4.06 3.32
CA ARG A 64 0.56 2.86 2.82
C ARG A 64 0.89 1.85 3.91
N PHE A 65 0.96 2.30 5.17
CA PHE A 65 1.22 1.45 6.34
C PHE A 65 -0.04 0.81 6.92
N PHE A 66 -1.21 1.03 6.32
CA PHE A 66 -2.49 0.52 6.80
C PHE A 66 -3.15 -0.48 5.82
N PRO A 67 -2.44 -1.52 5.34
CA PRO A 67 -2.98 -2.44 4.35
C PRO A 67 -4.21 -3.17 4.89
N ASN A 68 -4.24 -3.51 6.18
CA ASN A 68 -5.36 -4.17 6.83
C ASN A 68 -6.61 -3.27 6.88
N GLU A 69 -6.44 -2.02 7.33
CA GLU A 69 -7.55 -1.08 7.48
C GLU A 69 -8.13 -0.70 6.12
N VAL A 70 -7.28 -0.52 5.10
CA VAL A 70 -7.75 -0.22 3.74
C VAL A 70 -8.46 -1.43 3.13
N SER A 71 -7.85 -2.62 3.19
CA SER A 71 -8.45 -3.83 2.60
C SER A 71 -9.70 -4.34 3.34
N SER A 72 -9.89 -3.94 4.60
CA SER A 72 -11.10 -4.22 5.38
C SER A 72 -12.17 -3.13 5.29
N GLY A 73 -11.95 -2.08 4.50
CA GLY A 73 -12.91 -0.99 4.32
C GLY A 73 -13.05 -0.06 5.54
N LYS A 74 -12.09 -0.07 6.46
CA LYS A 74 -12.11 0.70 7.72
C LYS A 74 -11.28 1.97 7.68
N PHE A 75 -10.27 2.05 6.79
CA PHE A 75 -9.45 3.25 6.65
C PHE A 75 -10.28 4.40 6.03
N PRO A 76 -10.21 5.64 6.52
CA PRO A 76 -11.01 6.73 5.96
C PRO A 76 -10.63 7.04 4.49
N LEU A 77 -11.58 6.92 3.55
CA LEU A 77 -11.36 7.10 2.11
C LEU A 77 -10.83 8.50 1.76
N GLU A 78 -11.25 9.53 2.50
CA GLU A 78 -10.82 10.91 2.34
C GLU A 78 -9.33 11.11 2.65
N LYS A 79 -8.71 10.20 3.41
CA LYS A 79 -7.27 10.20 3.70
C LYS A 79 -6.45 9.47 2.64
N LEU A 80 -7.10 8.75 1.71
CA LEU A 80 -6.43 8.19 0.54
C LEU A 80 -6.25 9.28 -0.53
N PRO A 81 -5.10 9.28 -1.24
CA PRO A 81 -4.90 10.11 -2.42
C PRO A 81 -5.95 9.85 -3.50
N GLU A 82 -6.27 10.88 -4.28
CA GLU A 82 -7.30 10.83 -5.32
C GLU A 82 -7.07 9.70 -6.34
N HIS A 83 -5.82 9.50 -6.77
CA HIS A 83 -5.45 8.49 -7.77
C HIS A 83 -5.66 7.04 -7.33
N VAL A 84 -5.81 6.77 -6.03
CA VAL A 84 -6.11 5.42 -5.51
C VAL A 84 -7.45 5.29 -4.81
N ARG A 85 -8.13 6.40 -4.50
CA ARG A 85 -9.35 6.41 -3.69
C ARG A 85 -10.47 5.59 -4.32
N GLU A 86 -10.79 5.85 -5.58
CA GLU A 86 -11.87 5.13 -6.28
C GLU A 86 -11.55 3.65 -6.44
N LEU A 87 -10.28 3.31 -6.72
CA LEU A 87 -9.81 1.93 -6.79
C LEU A 87 -9.99 1.21 -5.43
N ALA A 88 -9.54 1.83 -4.33
CA ALA A 88 -9.68 1.24 -3.01
C ALA A 88 -11.15 1.04 -2.66
N LYS A 89 -12.00 2.04 -2.96
CA LYS A 89 -13.44 1.98 -2.73
C LYS A 89 -14.08 0.81 -3.48
N GLU A 90 -13.81 0.67 -4.77
CA GLU A 90 -14.32 -0.43 -5.60
C GLU A 90 -13.90 -1.81 -5.08
N LEU A 91 -12.64 -1.95 -4.68
CA LEU A 91 -12.09 -3.23 -4.25
C LEU A 91 -12.55 -3.64 -2.84
N TYR A 92 -12.64 -2.69 -1.90
CA TYR A 92 -12.67 -3.01 -0.46
C TYR A 92 -13.83 -2.39 0.34
N TYR A 93 -14.51 -1.35 -0.16
CA TYR A 93 -15.52 -0.61 0.59
C TYR A 93 -16.91 -0.90 0.02
N LYS A 94 -17.53 -1.98 0.51
CA LYS A 94 -18.89 -2.41 0.16
C LYS A 94 -19.92 -1.95 1.18
#